data_AF-A0A8J5C998-F1
#
_entry.id   AF-A0A8J5C998-F1
#
_cell.length_a   1.000
_cell.length_b   1.000
_cell.length_c   1.000
_cell.angle_alpha   90.00
_cell.angle_beta   90.00
_cell.angle_gamma   90.00
#
_symmetry.space_group_name_H-M   'P 1'
#
loop_
_entity.id
_entity.type
_entity.pdbx_description
1 polymer ?
#
loop_
_entity_poly.entity_id
_entity_poly.type
_entity_poly.pdbx_seq_one_letter_code
_entity_poly.pdbx_strand_id
1 'polypeptide(L)'
;AFANPEDAERHGGVQFCRTDPDVERCRRAHINDMENIFPFLFLGAIYSMTGPSLVIAQGHFLVFFVGRVVHSAAYLFALKAPTRSLAYTIAQVPCVSMAIQILFTVGFN
;
A
#
# COMPACT_ATOMS: atom_id res chain seq x y z
N ALA A 1 15.02 18.70 -1.25
CA ALA A 1 16.21 18.05 -0.65
C ALA A 1 16.53 16.83 -1.49
N PHE A 2 17.81 16.51 -1.65
CA PHE A 2 18.27 15.40 -2.49
C PHE A 2 18.99 14.37 -1.64
N ALA A 3 18.90 13.11 -2.06
CA ALA A 3 19.56 12.00 -1.37
C ALA A 3 21.03 11.85 -1.76
N ASN A 4 21.40 12.29 -2.97
CA ASN A 4 22.74 12.12 -3.51
C ASN A 4 23.44 13.49 -3.71
N PRO A 5 24.76 13.58 -3.48
CA PRO A 5 25.53 14.82 -3.67
C PRO A 5 25.47 15.37 -5.10
N GLU A 6 25.54 14.51 -6.11
CA GLU A 6 25.52 14.90 -7.53
C GLU A 6 24.19 15.54 -7.94
N ASP A 7 23.07 15.06 -7.39
CA ASP A 7 21.75 15.66 -7.60
C ASP A 7 21.68 17.04 -6.95
N ALA A 8 22.25 17.19 -5.75
CA ALA A 8 22.30 18.47 -5.05
C ALA A 8 23.18 19.50 -5.76
N GLU A 9 24.37 19.10 -6.23
CA GLU A 9 25.27 19.95 -7.00
C GLU A 9 24.59 20.48 -8.28
N ARG A 10 23.88 19.60 -9.00
CA ARG A 10 23.11 19.98 -10.20
C ARG A 10 21.99 20.99 -9.91
N HIS A 11 21.46 21.02 -8.68
CA HIS A 11 20.28 21.79 -8.30
C HIS A 11 20.56 22.88 -7.23
N GLY A 12 21.80 23.38 -7.14
CA GLY A 12 22.13 24.59 -6.37
C GLY A 12 23.17 24.43 -5.26
N GLY A 13 23.76 23.24 -5.09
CA GLY A 13 24.91 23.00 -4.23
C GLY A 13 24.73 21.88 -3.22
N VAL A 14 25.86 21.35 -2.73
CA VAL A 14 25.93 20.17 -1.84
C VAL A 14 25.14 20.33 -0.54
N GLN A 15 24.88 21.55 -0.08
CA GLN A 15 24.04 21.83 1.09
C GLN A 15 22.58 21.36 0.93
N PHE A 16 22.12 21.08 -0.30
CA PHE A 16 20.82 20.50 -0.57
C PHE A 16 20.80 18.96 -0.56
N CYS A 17 21.97 18.32 -0.45
CA CYS A 17 22.10 16.90 -0.14
C CYS A 17 21.84 16.71 1.36
N ARG A 18 20.57 16.52 1.71
CA ARG A 18 20.10 16.52 3.10
C ARG A 18 18.79 15.74 3.22
N THR A 19 18.41 15.41 4.44
CA THR A 19 17.09 14.86 4.72
C THR A 19 16.04 15.97 4.78
N ASP A 20 14.81 15.61 4.47
CA ASP A 20 13.65 16.49 4.56
C ASP A 20 12.44 15.70 5.10
N PRO A 21 11.71 16.22 6.10
CA PRO A 21 10.60 15.48 6.72
C PRO A 21 9.51 15.04 5.75
N ASP A 22 9.24 15.82 4.69
CA ASP A 22 8.21 15.52 3.70
C ASP A 22 8.71 14.52 2.65
N VAL A 23 9.98 14.61 2.24
CA VAL A 23 10.61 13.55 1.43
C VAL A 23 10.59 12.21 2.17
N GLU A 24 10.92 12.23 3.47
CA GLU A 24 10.89 11.04 4.31
C GLU A 24 9.46 10.49 4.50
N ARG A 25 8.45 11.37 4.52
CA ARG A 25 7.04 10.99 4.55
C ARG A 25 6.62 10.30 3.25
N CYS A 26 7.01 10.83 2.10
CA CYS A 26 6.80 10.19 0.79
C CYS A 26 7.46 8.81 0.74
N ARG A 27 8.72 8.70 1.22
CA ARG A 27 9.43 7.43 1.27
C ARG A 27 8.69 6.39 2.11
N ARG A 28 8.23 6.76 3.31
CA ARG A 28 7.47 5.83 4.18
C ARG A 28 6.11 5.43 3.58
N ALA A 29 5.41 6.37 2.93
CA ALA A 29 4.17 6.05 2.23
C ALA A 29 4.41 5.02 1.11
N HIS A 30 5.46 5.23 0.31
CA HIS A 30 5.83 4.33 -0.78
C HIS A 30 6.26 2.94 -0.29
N ILE A 31 7.07 2.88 0.78
CA ILE A 31 7.45 1.60 1.42
C ILE A 31 6.20 0.85 1.90
N ASN A 32 5.26 1.54 2.56
CA ASN A 32 4.03 0.91 2.98
C ASN A 32 3.19 0.44 1.79
N ASP A 33 3.16 1.16 0.67
CA ASP A 33 2.52 0.69 -0.56
C ASP A 33 3.19 -0.60 -1.07
N MET A 34 4.52 -0.68 -1.12
CA MET A 34 5.22 -1.91 -1.51
C MET A 34 4.89 -3.10 -0.59
N GLU A 35 4.89 -2.89 0.73
CA GLU A 35 4.56 -3.91 1.74
C GLU A 35 3.13 -4.45 1.63
N ASN A 36 2.21 -3.73 0.97
CA ASN A 36 0.78 -4.07 0.97
C ASN A 36 0.21 -4.36 -0.42
N ILE A 37 0.63 -3.62 -1.44
CA ILE A 37 0.17 -3.79 -2.81
C ILE A 37 0.81 -5.04 -3.42
N PHE A 38 2.10 -5.32 -3.19
CA PHE A 38 2.72 -6.52 -3.77
C PHE A 38 2.09 -7.82 -3.23
N PRO A 39 1.85 -7.98 -1.92
CA PRO A 39 1.09 -9.14 -1.43
C PRO A 39 -0.34 -9.18 -1.97
N PHE A 40 -1.03 -8.05 -2.08
CA PHE A 40 -2.38 -8.02 -2.65
C PHE A 40 -2.40 -8.46 -4.12
N LEU A 41 -1.44 -8.03 -4.94
CA LEU A 41 -1.34 -8.47 -6.33
C LEU A 41 -1.18 -9.99 -6.42
N PHE A 42 -0.34 -10.57 -5.56
CA PHE A 42 -0.17 -12.02 -5.47
C PHE A 42 -1.45 -12.73 -5.00
N LEU A 43 -2.03 -12.30 -3.89
CA LEU A 43 -3.26 -12.88 -3.33
C LEU A 43 -4.44 -12.74 -4.30
N GLY A 44 -4.64 -11.56 -4.88
CA GLY A 44 -5.74 -11.28 -5.80
C GLY A 44 -5.65 -12.08 -7.09
N ALA A 45 -4.44 -12.29 -7.62
CA ALA A 45 -4.22 -13.14 -8.78
C ALA A 45 -4.60 -14.60 -8.49
N ILE A 46 -4.10 -15.16 -7.38
CA ILE A 46 -4.43 -16.54 -6.98
C ILE A 46 -5.91 -16.69 -6.66
N TYR A 47 -6.47 -15.78 -5.86
CA TYR A 47 -7.88 -15.78 -5.50
C TYR A 47 -8.79 -15.74 -6.72
N SER A 48 -8.43 -15.00 -7.78
CA SER A 48 -9.20 -14.97 -9.03
C SER A 48 -9.25 -16.33 -9.73
N MET A 49 -8.25 -17.19 -9.52
CA MET A 49 -8.18 -18.53 -10.10
C MET A 49 -8.89 -19.60 -9.24
N THR A 50 -9.36 -19.27 -8.02
CA THR A 50 -10.09 -20.21 -7.16
C THR A 50 -11.60 -20.28 -7.44
N GLY A 51 -12.07 -19.62 -8.51
CA GLY A 51 -13.50 -19.55 -8.87
C GLY A 51 -14.41 -18.85 -7.84
N PRO A 52 -14.02 -17.70 -7.25
CA PRO A 52 -14.87 -17.00 -6.29
C PRO A 52 -16.11 -16.41 -6.98
N SER A 53 -17.13 -16.07 -6.18
CA SER A 53 -18.25 -15.25 -6.66
C SER A 53 -17.73 -13.90 -7.17
N LEU A 54 -18.14 -13.51 -8.37
CA LEU A 54 -17.71 -12.26 -9.02
C LEU A 54 -17.97 -11.03 -8.14
N VAL A 55 -19.16 -10.95 -7.53
CA VAL A 55 -19.55 -9.84 -6.65
C VAL A 55 -18.65 -9.77 -5.42
N ILE A 56 -18.30 -10.93 -4.86
CA ILE A 56 -17.42 -11.00 -3.69
C ILE A 56 -15.99 -10.59 -4.07
N ALA A 57 -15.45 -11.06 -5.18
CA ALA A 57 -14.12 -10.69 -5.65
C ALA A 57 -14.02 -9.18 -5.95
N GLN A 58 -15.02 -8.62 -6.64
CA GLN A 58 -15.10 -7.17 -6.88
C GLN A 58 -15.14 -6.38 -5.57
N GLY A 59 -15.92 -6.86 -4.58
CA GLY A 59 -15.96 -6.27 -3.25
C GLY A 59 -14.59 -6.23 -2.57
N HIS A 60 -13.85 -7.34 -2.58
CA HIS A 60 -12.49 -7.40 -2.01
C HIS A 60 -11.56 -6.40 -2.67
N PHE A 61 -11.56 -6.34 -4.01
CA PHE A 61 -10.68 -5.46 -4.76
C PHE A 61 -11.04 -3.99 -4.59
N LEU A 62 -12.33 -3.66 -4.56
CA LEU A 62 -12.79 -2.29 -4.36
C LEU A 62 -12.42 -1.78 -2.96
N VAL A 63 -12.66 -2.58 -1.91
CA VAL A 63 -12.31 -2.21 -0.53
C VAL A 63 -10.81 -2.00 -0.39
N PHE A 64 -9.99 -2.90 -0.96
CA PHE A 64 -8.54 -2.73 -0.95
C PHE A 64 -8.12 -1.45 -1.68
N PHE A 65 -8.60 -1.24 -2.91
CA PHE A 65 -8.26 -0.08 -3.73
C PHE A 65 -8.60 1.23 -3.04
N VAL A 66 -9.84 1.40 -2.58
CA VAL A 66 -10.26 2.63 -1.89
C VAL A 66 -9.48 2.82 -0.59
N GLY A 67 -9.28 1.75 0.19
CA GLY A 67 -8.48 1.80 1.41
C GLY A 67 -7.04 2.26 1.17
N ARG A 68 -6.38 1.78 0.12
CA ARG A 68 -5.02 2.22 -0.25
C ARG A 68 -4.98 3.66 -0.73
N VAL A 69 -5.94 4.10 -1.55
CA VAL A 69 -6.04 5.51 -1.99
C VAL A 69 -6.20 6.45 -0.79
N VAL A 70 -7.12 6.12 0.12
CA VAL A 70 -7.33 6.91 1.34
C VAL A 70 -6.10 6.86 2.25
N HIS A 71 -5.45 5.70 2.39
CA HIS A 71 -4.21 5.57 3.17
C HIS A 71 -3.11 6.49 2.64
N SER A 72 -2.84 6.47 1.33
CA SER A 72 -1.80 7.29 0.72
C SER A 72 -2.13 8.78 0.81
N ALA A 73 -3.38 9.17 0.57
CA ALA A 73 -3.83 10.55 0.79
C ALA A 73 -3.65 10.98 2.27
N ALA A 74 -4.05 10.14 3.22
CA ALA A 74 -3.88 10.41 4.65
C ALA A 74 -2.41 10.54 5.05
N TYR A 75 -1.53 9.77 4.42
CA TYR A 75 -0.09 9.81 4.67
C TYR A 75 0.51 11.13 4.17
N LEU A 76 0.26 11.48 2.91
CA LEU A 76 0.86 12.62 2.22
C LEU A 76 0.33 13.96 2.73
N PHE A 77 -0.98 14.07 2.96
CA PHE A 77 -1.60 15.30 3.46
C PHE A 77 -1.59 15.43 4.99
N ALA A 78 -0.88 14.54 5.69
CA ALA A 78 -0.76 14.54 7.15
C ALA A 78 -2.13 14.65 7.86
N LEU A 79 -3.13 13.91 7.37
CA LEU A 79 -4.47 13.94 7.95
C LEU A 79 -4.46 13.50 9.42
N LYS A 80 -5.38 14.05 10.22
CA LYS A 80 -5.47 13.77 11.66
C LYS A 80 -5.63 12.27 11.93
N ALA A 81 -4.92 11.77 12.93
CA ALA A 81 -5.11 10.41 13.41
C ALA A 81 -6.56 10.21 13.91
N PRO A 82 -7.17 9.03 13.68
CA PRO A 82 -6.55 7.79 13.21
C PRO A 82 -6.72 7.49 11.71
N THR A 83 -7.03 8.47 10.85
CA THR A 83 -7.45 8.25 9.44
C THR A 83 -6.52 7.30 8.67
N ARG A 84 -5.20 7.53 8.72
CA ARG A 84 -4.21 6.66 8.08
C ARG A 84 -4.30 5.22 8.59
N SER A 85 -4.24 5.03 9.91
CA SER A 85 -4.23 3.69 10.52
C SER A 85 -5.54 2.95 10.25
N LEU A 86 -6.67 3.65 10.27
CA LEU A 86 -7.97 3.05 9.97
C LEU A 86 -8.07 2.61 8.51
N ALA A 87 -7.63 3.46 7.56
CA ALA A 87 -7.60 3.11 6.14
C ALA A 87 -6.68 1.90 5.86
N TYR A 88 -5.52 1.83 6.54
CA TYR A 88 -4.64 0.67 6.50
C TYR A 88 -5.36 -0.60 6.97
N THR A 89 -5.97 -0.57 8.16
CA THR A 89 -6.65 -1.74 8.73
C THR A 89 -7.80 -2.23 7.85
N ILE A 90 -8.62 -1.32 7.33
CA ILE A 90 -9.73 -1.66 6.43
C ILE A 90 -9.20 -2.31 5.14
N ALA A 91 -8.12 -1.79 4.56
CA ALA A 91 -7.51 -2.37 3.36
C ALA A 91 -6.94 -3.78 3.61
N GLN A 92 -6.54 -4.13 4.83
CA GLN A 92 -6.02 -5.48 5.14
C GLN A 92 -7.10 -6.55 5.25
N VAL A 93 -8.34 -6.17 5.60
CA VAL A 93 -9.46 -7.13 5.74
C VAL A 93 -9.63 -8.02 4.50
N PRO A 94 -9.71 -7.50 3.26
CA PRO A 94 -9.81 -8.35 2.09
C PRO A 94 -8.55 -9.21 1.84
N CYS A 95 -7.35 -8.72 2.15
CA CYS A 95 -6.11 -9.52 2.02
C CYS A 95 -6.15 -10.76 2.92
N VAL A 96 -6.50 -10.58 4.19
CA VAL A 96 -6.61 -11.69 5.16
C VAL A 96 -7.70 -12.67 4.73
N SER A 97 -8.86 -12.16 4.31
CA SER A 97 -9.97 -12.98 3.81
C SER A 97 -9.58 -13.83 2.60
N MET A 98 -8.92 -13.24 1.60
CA MET A 98 -8.44 -13.97 0.42
C MET A 98 -7.39 -15.02 0.80
N ALA A 99 -6.42 -14.67 1.66
CA ALA A 99 -5.40 -15.62 2.11
C ALA A 99 -6.03 -16.85 2.79
N ILE A 100 -6.99 -16.64 3.68
CA ILE A 100 -7.73 -17.73 4.34
C ILE A 100 -8.47 -18.59 3.31
N GLN A 101 -9.21 -17.97 2.38
CA GLN A 101 -9.97 -18.70 1.36
C GLN A 101 -9.05 -19.51 0.42
N ILE A 102 -7.90 -18.97 0.03
CA ILE A 102 -6.89 -19.68 -0.77
C ILE A 102 -6.37 -20.89 0.00
N LEU A 103 -6.00 -20.73 1.28
CA LEU A 103 -5.50 -21.84 2.10
C LEU A 103 -6.55 -22.94 2.26
N PHE A 104 -7.82 -22.59 2.47
CA PHE A 104 -8.89 -23.57 2.52
C PHE A 104 -9.10 -24.29 1.19
N THR A 105 -9.06 -23.55 0.09
CA THR A 105 -9.32 -24.10 -1.24
C THR A 105 -8.21 -25.02 -1.71
N VAL A 106 -6.94 -24.71 -1.40
CA VAL A 106 -5.77 -25.48 -1.87
C VAL A 106 -5.30 -26.52 -0.86
N GLY A 107 -5.44 -26.25 0.43
CA GLY A 107 -4.90 -27.10 1.49
C GLY A 107 -5.83 -28.23 1.95
N PHE A 108 -7.14 -28.12 1.67
CA PHE A 108 -8.15 -29.06 2.17
C PHE A 108 -9.10 -29.59 1.09
N ASN A 109 -8.91 -29.22 -0.18
CA ASN A 109 -9.45 -29.95 -1.34
C ASN A 109 -8.35 -30.81 -1.97
#